data_AF-A0A263BQM6-F1
#
_entry.id   AF-A0A263BQM6-F1
#
_cell.length_a   1.000
_cell.length_b   1.000
_cell.length_c   1.000
_cell.angle_alpha   90.00
_cell.angle_beta   90.00
_cell.angle_gamma   90.00
#
_symmetry.space_group_name_H-M   'P 1'
#
loop_
_entity.id
_entity.type
_entity.pdbx_description
1 polymer ?
#
loop_
_entity_poly.entity_id
_entity_poly.type
_entity_poly.pdbx_seq_one_letter_code
_entity_poly.pdbx_strand_id
1 'polypeptide(L)'
;MITARSNFKRKNALLYSIVVIFLLSIFFFVSSLFVAKEKSLATIEEAFLNNDVEVLQKLLTSTDSELEMSRMNIEMFLGYLERYKIEEKTLLEAIREGKEHHLLAITTKKKWYFFEEYVFAIKPFYIEMAIDPHIQEIEIVGIENLIPNGADKVRSSPLMPGAHQLYVTHVTEYGPVYKSKLSIPVFRTTANQHHIVKQEVKTRYIEFQAYDAYGGTLLINGKPTNIIVDTNDRVKKIYGIPTDGTYAISVKKKFPWGEYTSAEVKILSNIERVRLNPLNEEMVQEIHSVMVEFGESWQVAFNNNDPTRLKHVTPKMREHLGGRIKEFYSYGVTRLEEINVWNLSVSERELITLSKEEVEEKKDLLLKQKEYYHTSGFTSERYNIDRYHPVFQYYLHYDMQDGKWYVYDEVREYDLYN
;
A
#
# COMPACT_ATOMS: atom_id res chain seq x y z
N MET A 1 105.72 -6.83 48.81
CA MET A 1 104.43 -6.14 48.57
C MET A 1 104.10 -6.28 47.08
N ILE A 2 102.81 -6.35 46.70
CA ILE A 2 102.24 -6.50 45.32
C ILE A 2 101.79 -7.94 44.97
N THR A 3 100.76 -8.46 45.65
CA THR A 3 99.91 -9.57 45.14
C THR A 3 98.46 -9.47 45.66
N ALA A 4 97.92 -8.26 45.85
CA ALA A 4 96.54 -8.07 46.34
C ALA A 4 95.64 -7.22 45.41
N ARG A 5 96.13 -6.77 44.24
CA ARG A 5 95.42 -5.80 43.38
C ARG A 5 94.64 -6.41 42.20
N SER A 6 94.79 -7.71 41.91
CA SER A 6 94.19 -8.34 40.70
C SER A 6 92.81 -8.97 40.91
N ASN A 7 92.48 -9.45 42.12
CA ASN A 7 91.19 -10.08 42.40
C ASN A 7 90.02 -9.09 42.58
N PHE A 8 90.31 -7.84 42.94
CA PHE A 8 89.29 -6.78 43.07
C PHE A 8 88.75 -6.33 41.70
N LYS A 9 89.61 -6.28 40.68
CA LYS A 9 89.20 -5.96 39.29
C LYS A 9 88.36 -7.07 38.65
N ARG A 10 88.65 -8.34 38.92
CA ARG A 10 87.89 -9.50 38.38
C ARG A 10 86.49 -9.64 38.97
N LYS A 11 86.30 -9.44 40.28
CA LYS A 11 84.96 -9.50 40.91
C LYS A 11 84.06 -8.34 40.47
N ASN A 12 84.62 -7.14 40.31
CA ASN A 12 83.84 -5.98 39.82
C ASN A 12 83.52 -6.11 38.33
N ALA A 13 84.42 -6.64 37.50
CA ALA A 13 84.15 -6.90 36.08
C ALA A 13 83.01 -7.91 35.86
N LEU A 14 82.91 -8.93 36.72
CA LEU A 14 81.83 -9.92 36.67
C LEU A 14 80.48 -9.30 37.10
N LEU A 15 80.50 -8.42 38.10
CA LEU A 15 79.33 -7.62 38.50
C LEU A 15 78.85 -6.68 37.38
N TYR A 16 79.78 -5.96 36.73
CA TYR A 16 79.45 -5.10 35.58
C TYR A 16 78.90 -5.89 34.39
N SER A 17 79.45 -7.08 34.11
CA SER A 17 78.93 -7.96 33.07
C SER A 17 77.49 -8.40 33.34
N ILE A 18 77.17 -8.78 34.59
CA ILE A 18 75.79 -9.15 34.98
C ILE A 18 74.84 -7.97 34.85
N VAL A 19 75.25 -6.77 35.27
CA VAL A 19 74.44 -5.55 35.14
C VAL A 19 74.19 -5.20 33.67
N VAL A 20 75.21 -5.34 32.81
CA VAL A 20 75.06 -5.09 31.36
C VAL A 20 74.14 -6.12 30.70
N ILE A 21 74.26 -7.41 31.03
CA ILE A 21 73.37 -8.46 30.50
C ILE A 21 71.94 -8.24 30.97
N PHE A 22 71.75 -7.83 32.23
CA PHE A 22 70.44 -7.51 32.78
C PHE A 22 69.80 -6.29 32.08
N LEU A 23 70.58 -5.22 31.86
CA LEU A 23 70.14 -4.05 31.11
C LEU A 23 69.81 -4.38 29.64
N LEU A 24 70.61 -5.22 28.97
CA LEU A 24 70.33 -5.69 27.62
C LEU A 24 69.08 -6.57 27.56
N SER A 25 68.85 -7.39 28.58
CA SER A 25 67.64 -8.21 28.68
C SER A 25 66.40 -7.37 28.91
N ILE A 26 66.47 -6.33 29.76
CA ILE A 26 65.39 -5.35 29.94
C ILE A 26 65.16 -4.57 28.64
N PHE A 27 66.21 -4.11 27.98
CA PHE A 27 66.11 -3.37 26.73
C PHE A 27 65.50 -4.23 25.62
N PHE A 28 65.92 -5.49 25.48
CA PHE A 28 65.34 -6.45 24.54
C PHE A 28 63.87 -6.74 24.87
N PHE A 29 63.53 -6.90 26.14
CA PHE A 29 62.16 -7.13 26.58
C PHE A 29 61.27 -5.92 26.28
N VAL A 30 61.71 -4.70 26.61
CA VAL A 30 61.01 -3.45 26.30
C VAL A 30 60.88 -3.25 24.79
N SER A 31 61.95 -3.49 24.02
CA SER A 31 61.92 -3.46 22.55
C SER A 31 60.89 -4.43 21.99
N SER A 32 60.84 -5.67 22.49
CA SER A 32 59.88 -6.68 22.03
C SER A 32 58.42 -6.30 22.33
N LEU A 33 58.18 -5.53 23.40
CA LEU A 33 56.86 -4.99 23.75
C LEU A 33 56.38 -3.94 22.76
N PHE A 34 57.25 -2.99 22.38
CA PHE A 34 56.93 -1.98 21.38
C PHE A 34 56.67 -2.60 20.00
N VAL A 35 57.49 -3.58 19.61
CA VAL A 35 57.35 -4.30 18.34
C VAL A 35 56.02 -5.06 18.27
N ALA A 36 55.55 -5.67 19.36
CA ALA A 36 54.27 -6.39 19.37
C ALA A 36 53.07 -5.44 19.15
N LYS A 37 53.12 -4.25 19.75
CA LYS A 37 52.07 -3.22 19.63
C LYS A 37 51.99 -2.66 18.21
N GLU A 38 53.12 -2.27 17.63
CA GLU A 38 53.20 -1.80 16.24
C GLU A 38 52.80 -2.89 15.23
N LYS A 39 53.24 -4.13 15.47
CA LYS A 39 52.87 -5.27 14.63
C LYS A 39 51.36 -5.51 14.60
N SER A 40 50.65 -5.31 15.72
CA SER A 40 49.19 -5.49 15.75
C SER A 40 48.45 -4.46 14.87
N LEU A 41 48.90 -3.19 14.84
CA LEU A 41 48.35 -2.16 13.96
C LEU A 41 48.62 -2.48 12.48
N ALA A 42 49.85 -2.86 12.15
CA ALA A 42 50.22 -3.22 10.79
C ALA A 42 49.43 -4.44 10.28
N THR A 43 49.24 -5.45 11.14
CA THR A 43 48.52 -6.68 10.77
C THR A 43 47.04 -6.39 10.47
N ILE A 44 46.36 -5.58 11.30
CA ILE A 44 44.96 -5.27 11.03
C ILE A 44 44.80 -4.32 9.83
N GLU A 45 45.72 -3.37 9.64
CA GLU A 45 45.73 -2.49 8.47
C GLU A 45 45.87 -3.30 7.18
N GLU A 46 46.84 -4.21 7.12
CA GLU A 46 47.06 -5.09 5.97
C GLU A 46 45.83 -5.98 5.72
N ALA A 47 45.19 -6.49 6.78
CA ALA A 47 43.98 -7.28 6.66
C ALA A 47 42.82 -6.48 6.05
N PHE A 48 42.63 -5.21 6.43
CA PHE A 48 41.64 -4.33 5.79
C PHE A 48 42.00 -4.03 4.33
N LEU A 49 43.26 -3.69 4.02
CA LEU A 49 43.71 -3.39 2.66
C LEU A 49 43.56 -4.57 1.70
N ASN A 50 43.78 -5.79 2.20
CA ASN A 50 43.69 -7.01 1.42
C ASN A 50 42.29 -7.66 1.44
N ASN A 51 41.31 -7.06 2.14
CA ASN A 51 39.99 -7.66 2.39
C ASN A 51 40.08 -9.08 2.99
N ASP A 52 41.05 -9.32 3.89
CA ASP A 52 41.30 -10.63 4.48
C ASP A 52 40.29 -10.93 5.59
N VAL A 53 39.15 -11.49 5.19
CA VAL A 53 38.03 -11.81 6.09
C VAL A 53 38.45 -12.74 7.22
N GLU A 54 39.26 -13.76 6.95
CA GLU A 54 39.64 -14.74 7.98
C GLU A 54 40.55 -14.13 9.06
N VAL A 55 41.45 -13.23 8.66
CA VAL A 55 42.30 -12.49 9.60
C VAL A 55 41.46 -11.48 10.38
N LEU A 56 40.59 -10.72 9.70
CA LEU A 56 39.73 -9.73 10.33
C LEU A 56 38.77 -10.36 11.36
N GLN A 57 38.20 -11.53 11.07
CA GLN A 57 37.36 -12.27 12.03
C GLN A 57 38.10 -12.63 13.33
N LYS A 58 39.43 -12.85 13.27
CA LYS A 58 40.25 -13.19 14.44
C LYS A 58 40.74 -11.97 15.21
N LEU A 59 40.97 -10.86 14.50
CA LEU A 59 41.53 -9.64 15.08
C LEU A 59 40.46 -8.68 15.61
N LEU A 60 39.29 -8.65 14.97
CA LEU A 60 38.19 -7.80 15.38
C LEU A 60 37.41 -8.42 16.52
N THR A 61 36.94 -7.57 17.41
CA THR A 61 35.90 -7.87 18.39
C THR A 61 34.77 -6.85 18.22
N SER A 62 33.78 -6.85 19.11
CA SER A 62 32.81 -5.76 19.18
C SER A 62 32.81 -5.11 20.57
N THR A 63 32.40 -3.85 20.62
CA THR A 63 32.05 -3.18 21.87
C THR A 63 30.73 -3.70 22.46
N ASP A 64 29.93 -4.44 21.69
CA ASP A 64 28.74 -5.15 22.15
C ASP A 64 28.91 -6.66 21.93
N SER A 65 28.76 -7.46 22.99
CA SER A 65 28.99 -8.90 22.94
C SER A 65 27.99 -9.67 22.08
N GLU A 66 26.84 -9.09 21.75
CA GLU A 66 25.84 -9.72 20.88
C GLU A 66 26.20 -9.57 19.38
N LEU A 67 27.14 -8.67 19.02
CA LEU A 67 27.62 -8.58 17.63
C LEU A 67 28.70 -9.63 17.34
N GLU A 68 28.32 -10.69 16.64
CA GLU A 68 29.27 -11.71 16.19
C GLU A 68 30.13 -11.24 15.01
N MET A 69 31.43 -11.53 15.06
CA MET A 69 32.36 -11.35 13.93
C MET A 69 32.22 -12.51 12.93
N SER A 70 31.01 -12.77 12.47
CA SER A 70 30.73 -13.78 11.45
C SER A 70 31.32 -13.35 10.10
N ARG A 71 31.59 -14.32 9.22
CA ARG A 71 32.15 -14.06 7.89
C ARG A 71 31.29 -13.05 7.12
N MET A 72 29.98 -13.25 7.17
CA MET A 72 28.97 -12.39 6.54
C MET A 72 29.02 -10.96 7.09
N ASN A 73 29.13 -10.78 8.42
CA ASN A 73 29.20 -9.46 9.04
C ASN A 73 30.47 -8.71 8.61
N ILE A 74 31.62 -9.39 8.55
CA ILE A 74 32.87 -8.81 8.08
C ILE A 74 32.80 -8.46 6.59
N GLU A 75 32.27 -9.35 5.74
CA GLU A 75 32.08 -9.10 4.31
C GLU A 75 31.16 -7.90 4.06
N MET A 76 30.06 -7.76 4.83
CA MET A 76 29.18 -6.58 4.75
C MET A 76 29.91 -5.29 5.14
N PHE A 77 30.74 -5.33 6.20
CA PHE A 77 31.50 -4.18 6.64
C PHE A 77 32.57 -3.76 5.62
N LEU A 78 33.28 -4.72 5.03
CA LEU A 78 34.25 -4.45 3.95
C LEU A 78 33.55 -3.87 2.71
N GLY A 79 32.41 -4.42 2.32
CA GLY A 79 31.60 -3.88 1.21
C GLY A 79 31.11 -2.46 1.47
N TYR A 80 30.85 -2.10 2.73
CA TYR A 80 30.59 -0.71 3.13
C TYR A 80 31.83 0.18 2.93
N LEU A 81 32.99 -0.20 3.44
CA LEU A 81 34.23 0.57 3.28
C LEU A 81 34.61 0.75 1.81
N GLU A 82 34.44 -0.30 0.99
CA GLU A 82 34.69 -0.24 -0.44
C GLU A 82 33.79 0.79 -1.14
N ARG A 83 32.51 0.87 -0.75
CA ARG A 83 31.56 1.85 -1.28
C ARG A 83 31.85 3.27 -0.79
N TYR A 84 32.37 3.42 0.42
CA TYR A 84 32.61 4.71 1.06
C TYR A 84 34.12 4.92 1.30
N LYS A 85 34.88 5.15 0.22
CA LYS A 85 36.36 5.27 0.25
C LYS A 85 36.93 6.32 1.20
N ILE A 86 36.19 7.38 1.50
CA ILE A 86 36.61 8.37 2.51
C ILE A 86 36.63 7.72 3.90
N GLU A 87 35.63 6.90 4.20
CA GLU A 87 35.48 6.19 5.47
C GLU A 87 36.55 5.11 5.65
N GLU A 88 36.84 4.37 4.59
CA GLU A 88 37.98 3.43 4.54
C GLU A 88 39.29 4.16 4.87
N LYS A 89 39.54 5.30 4.22
CA LYS A 89 40.76 6.08 4.42
C LYS A 89 40.88 6.59 5.87
N THR A 90 39.82 7.14 6.44
CA THR A 90 39.84 7.64 7.83
C THR A 90 39.96 6.54 8.86
N LEU A 91 39.37 5.37 8.59
CA LEU A 91 39.54 4.18 9.43
C LEU A 91 41.00 3.70 9.41
N LEU A 92 41.61 3.55 8.23
CA LEU A 92 43.00 3.13 8.09
C LEU A 92 43.97 4.14 8.73
N GLU A 93 43.70 5.44 8.61
CA GLU A 93 44.48 6.48 9.29
C GLU A 93 44.38 6.37 10.81
N ALA A 94 43.17 6.17 11.36
CA ALA A 94 42.97 5.94 12.78
C ALA A 94 43.68 4.68 13.29
N ILE A 95 43.68 3.59 12.49
CA ILE A 95 44.42 2.36 12.79
C ILE A 95 45.94 2.65 12.84
N ARG A 96 46.51 3.33 11.84
CA ARG A 96 47.94 3.67 11.81
C ARG A 96 48.36 4.50 13.01
N GLU A 97 47.52 5.45 13.42
CA GLU A 97 47.77 6.32 14.56
C GLU A 97 47.45 5.67 15.92
N GLY A 98 46.81 4.49 15.92
CA GLY A 98 46.32 3.83 17.13
C GLY A 98 45.27 4.66 17.88
N LYS A 99 44.43 5.40 17.15
CA LYS A 99 43.41 6.30 17.70
C LYS A 99 42.00 5.76 17.48
N GLU A 100 41.09 6.21 18.33
CA GLU A 100 39.66 5.93 18.22
C GLU A 100 39.08 6.43 16.88
N HIS A 101 38.27 5.58 16.26
CA HIS A 101 37.46 5.90 15.10
C HIS A 101 35.97 5.78 15.45
N HIS A 102 35.06 6.40 14.70
CA HIS A 102 33.63 6.28 15.01
C HIS A 102 33.08 4.87 14.70
N LEU A 103 33.75 4.08 13.87
CA LEU A 103 33.40 2.68 13.58
C LEU A 103 34.21 1.67 14.41
N LEU A 104 35.36 2.07 14.96
CA LEU A 104 36.32 1.16 15.59
C LEU A 104 36.90 1.78 16.85
N ALA A 105 36.71 1.12 17.98
CA ALA A 105 37.45 1.39 19.21
C ALA A 105 38.81 0.68 19.17
N ILE A 106 39.86 1.41 19.55
CA ILE A 106 41.22 0.89 19.62
C ILE A 106 41.68 1.06 21.06
N THR A 107 41.63 -0.04 21.80
CA THR A 107 41.99 -0.07 23.22
C THR A 107 43.20 -0.98 23.44
N THR A 108 43.84 -0.91 24.61
CA THR A 108 44.89 -1.86 24.96
C THR A 108 44.38 -2.87 25.98
N LYS A 109 44.66 -4.15 25.75
CA LYS A 109 44.39 -5.23 26.71
C LYS A 109 45.71 -5.82 27.19
N LYS A 110 45.82 -6.07 28.49
CA LYS A 110 46.94 -6.81 29.06
C LYS A 110 46.82 -8.28 28.70
N LYS A 111 47.71 -8.78 27.86
CA LYS A 111 47.83 -10.19 27.52
C LYS A 111 48.55 -10.97 28.62
N TRP A 112 49.48 -10.33 29.35
CA TRP A 112 50.18 -10.77 30.58
C TRP A 112 50.62 -9.55 31.42
N TYR A 113 51.25 -9.73 32.60
CA TYR A 113 51.61 -8.63 33.54
C TYR A 113 52.30 -7.41 32.91
N PHE A 114 53.03 -7.57 31.79
CA PHE A 114 53.76 -6.48 31.11
C PHE A 114 53.46 -6.37 29.60
N PHE A 115 52.66 -7.26 29.03
CA PHE A 115 52.39 -7.28 27.58
C PHE A 115 51.02 -6.67 27.30
N GLU A 116 51.00 -5.55 26.59
CA GLU A 116 49.79 -4.92 26.08
C GLU A 116 49.66 -5.16 24.58
N GLU A 117 48.47 -5.55 24.14
CA GLU A 117 48.12 -5.66 22.72
C GLU A 117 46.95 -4.73 22.41
N TYR A 118 46.90 -4.22 21.18
CA TYR A 118 45.71 -3.50 20.74
C TYR A 118 44.55 -4.47 20.54
N VAL A 119 43.39 -4.06 21.03
CA VAL A 119 42.10 -4.70 20.76
C VAL A 119 41.30 -3.75 19.88
N PHE A 120 40.84 -4.28 18.76
CA PHE A 120 40.12 -3.56 17.73
C PHE A 120 38.65 -3.96 17.81
N ALA A 121 37.84 -3.13 18.48
CA ALA A 121 36.44 -3.44 18.75
C ALA A 121 35.53 -2.61 17.85
N ILE A 122 34.76 -3.24 16.98
CA ILE A 122 33.78 -2.56 16.14
C ILE A 122 32.67 -1.98 17.00
N LYS A 123 32.33 -0.71 16.72
CA LYS A 123 31.20 -0.01 17.31
C LYS A 123 29.93 -0.35 16.50
N PRO A 124 28.96 -1.07 17.09
CA PRO A 124 27.78 -1.52 16.37
C PRO A 124 26.79 -0.38 16.16
N PHE A 125 25.89 -0.60 15.22
CA PHE A 125 24.72 0.22 14.99
C PHE A 125 23.45 -0.55 15.31
N TYR A 126 22.34 0.17 15.44
CA TYR A 126 21.02 -0.39 15.71
C TYR A 126 19.99 0.26 14.81
N ILE A 127 18.95 -0.50 14.45
CA ILE A 127 17.76 0.06 13.81
C ILE A 127 16.64 0.07 14.84
N GLU A 128 16.10 1.25 15.14
CA GLU A 128 14.86 1.41 15.89
C GLU A 128 13.72 1.64 14.90
N MET A 129 12.77 0.72 14.88
CA MET A 129 11.68 0.72 13.90
C MET A 129 10.37 1.06 14.60
N ALA A 130 9.67 2.07 14.09
CA ALA A 130 8.24 2.28 14.37
C ALA A 130 7.42 1.40 13.42
N ILE A 131 6.52 0.59 13.97
CA ILE A 131 5.88 -0.52 13.28
C ILE A 131 4.37 -0.34 13.21
N ASP A 132 3.82 -0.67 12.05
CA ASP A 132 2.37 -0.75 11.79
C ASP A 132 1.75 -2.02 12.40
N PRO A 133 0.53 -1.96 12.98
CA PRO A 133 -0.14 -3.11 13.59
C PRO A 133 -0.30 -4.35 12.69
N HIS A 134 -0.21 -4.21 11.36
CA HIS A 134 -0.31 -5.34 10.42
C HIS A 134 1.00 -6.12 10.22
N ILE A 135 2.10 -5.73 10.89
CA ILE A 135 3.40 -6.40 10.78
C ILE A 135 3.55 -7.45 11.88
N GLN A 136 3.76 -8.70 11.47
CA GLN A 136 3.91 -9.84 12.37
C GLN A 136 5.37 -10.15 12.69
N GLU A 137 6.26 -10.00 11.72
CA GLU A 137 7.67 -10.40 11.82
C GLU A 137 8.54 -9.52 10.92
N ILE A 138 9.73 -9.20 11.39
CA ILE A 138 10.78 -8.53 10.62
C ILE A 138 12.03 -9.39 10.69
N GLU A 139 12.40 -9.97 9.56
CA GLU A 139 13.66 -10.68 9.36
C GLU A 139 14.71 -9.68 8.85
N ILE A 140 15.82 -9.54 9.55
CA ILE A 140 16.96 -8.72 9.15
C ILE A 140 18.10 -9.68 8.83
N VAL A 141 18.59 -9.68 7.59
CA VAL A 141 19.60 -10.65 7.14
C VAL A 141 20.83 -10.59 8.04
N GLY A 142 21.15 -11.71 8.67
CA GLY A 142 22.34 -11.86 9.49
C GLY A 142 22.19 -11.59 10.98
N ILE A 143 20.97 -11.33 11.45
CA ILE A 143 20.63 -11.32 12.87
C ILE A 143 19.30 -12.06 13.13
N GLU A 144 18.90 -12.17 14.39
CA GLU A 144 17.65 -12.84 14.78
C GLU A 144 16.40 -12.08 14.30
N ASN A 145 15.34 -12.85 14.05
CA ASN A 145 14.05 -12.30 13.63
C ASN A 145 13.40 -11.53 14.78
N LEU A 146 12.82 -10.38 14.44
CA LEU A 146 12.10 -9.53 15.39
C LEU A 146 10.61 -9.81 15.28
N ILE A 147 9.99 -10.12 16.41
CA ILE A 147 8.54 -10.36 16.52
C ILE A 147 7.94 -9.24 17.37
N PRO A 148 7.25 -8.25 16.78
CA PRO A 148 6.76 -7.07 17.51
C PRO A 148 5.76 -7.40 18.62
N ASN A 149 4.99 -8.49 18.51
CA ASN A 149 4.01 -8.91 19.52
C ASN A 149 3.06 -7.79 20.00
N GLY A 150 2.63 -6.91 19.08
CA GLY A 150 1.76 -5.77 19.38
C GLY A 150 2.49 -4.51 19.87
N ALA A 151 3.83 -4.50 19.93
CA ALA A 151 4.61 -3.30 20.17
C ALA A 151 4.55 -2.35 18.97
N ASP A 152 4.46 -1.05 19.25
CA ASP A 152 4.52 0.04 18.25
C ASP A 152 5.96 0.35 17.82
N LYS A 153 6.94 -0.16 18.57
CA LYS A 153 8.38 -0.02 18.30
C LYS A 153 9.14 -1.28 18.64
N VAL A 154 10.13 -1.60 17.81
CA VAL A 154 11.13 -2.63 18.11
C VAL A 154 12.53 -2.14 17.76
N ARG A 155 13.53 -2.79 18.34
CA ARG A 155 14.93 -2.50 18.09
C ARG A 155 15.64 -3.77 17.62
N SER A 156 16.50 -3.64 16.61
CA SER A 156 17.35 -4.73 16.16
C SER A 156 18.42 -5.09 17.20
N SER A 157 18.94 -6.32 17.12
CA SER A 157 20.25 -6.66 17.68
C SER A 157 21.35 -5.78 17.04
N PRO A 158 22.56 -5.73 17.64
CA PRO A 158 23.70 -5.01 17.06
C PRO A 158 23.98 -5.38 15.60
N LEU A 159 24.30 -4.37 14.79
CA LEU A 159 24.58 -4.52 13.36
C LEU A 159 25.95 -3.93 13.00
N MET A 160 26.60 -4.55 12.02
CA MET A 160 27.73 -3.94 11.33
C MET A 160 27.28 -2.73 10.49
N PRO A 161 28.14 -1.70 10.34
CA PRO A 161 27.90 -0.64 9.35
C PRO A 161 27.75 -1.24 7.95
N GLY A 162 26.70 -0.84 7.22
CA GLY A 162 26.41 -1.38 5.89
C GLY A 162 24.95 -1.26 5.49
N ALA A 163 24.62 -1.80 4.31
CA ALA A 163 23.24 -1.86 3.83
C ALA A 163 22.62 -3.21 4.22
N HIS A 164 21.57 -3.17 5.03
CA HIS A 164 20.88 -4.36 5.53
C HIS A 164 19.58 -4.59 4.79
N GLN A 165 19.32 -5.84 4.40
CA GLN A 165 18.06 -6.25 3.80
C GLN A 165 17.10 -6.73 4.88
N LEU A 166 15.88 -6.19 4.84
CA LEU A 166 14.80 -6.54 5.75
C LEU A 166 13.67 -7.17 4.96
N TYR A 167 13.15 -8.28 5.47
CA TYR A 167 11.95 -8.95 4.98
C TYR A 167 10.86 -8.82 6.04
N VAL A 168 9.81 -8.08 5.69
CA VAL A 168 8.71 -7.75 6.60
C VAL A 168 7.52 -8.62 6.25
N THR A 169 7.07 -9.43 7.21
CA THR A 169 5.89 -10.29 7.08
C THR A 169 4.65 -9.52 7.53
N HIS A 170 3.70 -9.36 6.61
CA HIS A 170 2.44 -8.65 6.82
C HIS A 170 1.29 -9.63 6.94
N VAL A 171 0.42 -9.42 7.93
CA VAL A 171 -0.76 -10.24 8.19
C VAL A 171 -1.99 -9.35 8.22
N THR A 172 -3.02 -9.77 7.47
CA THR A 172 -4.35 -9.15 7.51
C THR A 172 -5.41 -10.22 7.68
N GLU A 173 -6.58 -9.84 8.18
CA GLU A 173 -7.74 -10.73 8.26
C GLU A 173 -8.37 -11.02 6.87
N TYR A 174 -7.98 -10.25 5.86
CA TYR A 174 -8.60 -10.20 4.55
C TYR A 174 -7.95 -11.08 3.49
N GLY A 175 -6.79 -11.70 3.76
CA GLY A 175 -6.12 -12.51 2.75
C GLY A 175 -4.84 -13.18 3.22
N PRO A 176 -4.02 -13.66 2.26
CA PRO A 176 -2.80 -14.40 2.57
C PRO A 176 -1.73 -13.49 3.18
N VAL A 177 -0.89 -14.09 4.02
CA VAL A 177 0.35 -13.48 4.51
C VAL A 177 1.24 -13.14 3.31
N TYR A 178 1.83 -11.94 3.29
CA TYR A 178 2.79 -11.54 2.26
C TYR A 178 4.04 -10.92 2.87
N LYS A 179 5.15 -10.97 2.12
CA LYS A 179 6.44 -10.41 2.54
C LYS A 179 6.83 -9.22 1.66
N SER A 180 7.26 -8.13 2.28
CA SER A 180 7.85 -6.98 1.58
C SER A 180 9.33 -6.86 1.88
N LYS A 181 10.13 -6.41 0.91
CA LYS A 181 11.58 -6.23 1.05
C LYS A 181 11.93 -4.74 1.21
N LEU A 182 12.76 -4.42 2.20
CA LEU A 182 13.32 -3.09 2.44
C LEU A 182 14.85 -3.17 2.52
N SER A 183 15.54 -2.12 2.11
CA SER A 183 17.00 -2.01 2.22
C SER A 183 17.33 -0.78 3.06
N ILE A 184 17.90 -0.98 4.25
CA ILE A 184 18.21 0.11 5.18
C ILE A 184 19.71 0.37 5.20
N PRO A 185 20.16 1.57 4.84
CA PRO A 185 21.54 2.00 5.03
C PRO A 185 21.82 2.31 6.51
N VAL A 186 22.75 1.57 7.12
CA VAL A 186 23.13 1.70 8.53
C VAL A 186 24.58 2.19 8.63
N PHE A 187 24.76 3.49 8.86
CA PHE A 187 26.07 4.11 9.07
C PHE A 187 25.93 5.49 9.71
N ARG A 188 27.07 6.16 9.99
CA ARG A 188 27.13 7.40 10.77
C ARG A 188 26.17 8.50 10.31
N THR A 189 25.99 8.74 9.01
CA THR A 189 25.12 9.84 8.53
C THR A 189 23.64 9.48 8.54
N THR A 190 23.27 8.20 8.68
CA THR A 190 21.88 7.76 8.85
C THR A 190 21.52 7.51 10.32
N ALA A 191 22.52 7.43 11.20
CA ALA A 191 22.35 7.22 12.62
C ALA A 191 22.48 8.52 13.43
N ASN A 192 21.91 8.50 14.64
CA ASN A 192 22.18 9.55 15.63
C ASN A 192 23.53 9.34 16.34
N GLN A 193 23.86 10.24 17.28
CA GLN A 193 25.08 10.19 18.09
C GLN A 193 25.26 8.91 18.95
N HIS A 194 24.21 8.09 19.09
CA HIS A 194 24.22 6.81 19.79
C HIS A 194 24.22 5.60 18.84
N HIS A 195 24.54 5.80 17.55
CA HIS A 195 24.55 4.76 16.51
C HIS A 195 23.18 4.11 16.26
N ILE A 196 22.09 4.84 16.50
CA ILE A 196 20.72 4.37 16.23
C ILE A 196 20.19 5.02 14.95
N VAL A 197 19.81 4.19 13.98
CA VAL A 197 19.06 4.56 12.78
C VAL A 197 17.57 4.42 13.09
N LYS A 198 16.83 5.52 12.96
CA LYS A 198 15.37 5.49 13.13
C LYS A 198 14.71 5.24 11.79
N GLN A 199 13.83 4.24 11.74
CA GLN A 199 13.10 3.88 10.54
C GLN A 199 11.61 3.74 10.85
N GLU A 200 10.77 4.14 9.91
CA GLU A 200 9.35 3.75 9.92
C GLU A 200 9.16 2.56 8.97
N VAL A 201 8.59 1.48 9.49
CA VAL A 201 8.18 0.31 8.72
C VAL A 201 6.65 0.29 8.72
N LYS A 202 6.08 0.95 7.71
CA LYS A 202 4.63 1.12 7.56
C LYS A 202 4.10 0.25 6.44
N THR A 203 2.85 -0.19 6.57
CA THR A 203 2.17 -0.79 5.43
C THR A 203 1.84 0.29 4.41
N ARG A 204 1.89 -0.08 3.12
CA ARG A 204 1.40 0.81 2.07
C ARG A 204 -0.12 0.86 2.16
N TYR A 205 -0.68 1.98 1.71
CA TYR A 205 -2.11 2.09 1.52
C TYR A 205 -2.44 2.05 0.03
N ILE A 206 -3.63 1.54 -0.26
CA ILE A 206 -4.31 1.76 -1.54
C ILE A 206 -5.44 2.76 -1.35
N GLU A 207 -5.72 3.51 -2.40
CA GLU A 207 -6.85 4.41 -2.51
C GLU A 207 -7.98 3.69 -3.25
N PHE A 208 -9.06 3.45 -2.53
CA PHE A 208 -10.26 2.83 -3.05
C PHE A 208 -11.27 3.90 -3.43
N GLN A 209 -11.74 3.82 -4.67
CA GLN A 209 -12.78 4.67 -5.22
C GLN A 209 -13.93 3.80 -5.72
N ALA A 210 -15.14 4.07 -5.24
CA ALA A 210 -16.33 3.38 -5.70
C ALA A 210 -17.28 4.34 -6.40
N TYR A 211 -17.79 3.89 -7.54
CA TYR A 211 -18.82 4.56 -8.32
C TYR A 211 -20.13 3.79 -8.21
N ASP A 212 -21.25 4.51 -8.15
CA ASP A 212 -22.62 3.97 -8.11
C ASP A 212 -22.91 3.08 -6.88
N ALA A 213 -22.04 3.15 -5.86
CA ALA A 213 -22.01 2.22 -4.73
C ALA A 213 -22.17 2.87 -3.36
N TYR A 214 -22.63 4.13 -3.27
CA TYR A 214 -22.86 4.85 -2.02
C TYR A 214 -23.71 4.06 -1.02
N GLY A 215 -23.30 4.02 0.26
CA GLY A 215 -23.91 3.15 1.29
C GLY A 215 -23.55 1.68 1.16
N GLY A 216 -22.75 1.30 0.15
CA GLY A 216 -22.23 -0.05 -0.03
C GLY A 216 -21.06 -0.34 0.92
N THR A 217 -20.90 -1.62 1.25
CA THR A 217 -19.80 -2.14 2.06
C THR A 217 -18.68 -2.63 1.15
N LEU A 218 -17.45 -2.17 1.39
CA LEU A 218 -16.27 -2.71 0.72
C LEU A 218 -16.02 -4.15 1.18
N LEU A 219 -15.73 -5.03 0.23
CA LEU A 219 -15.22 -6.38 0.47
C LEU A 219 -13.80 -6.51 -0.05
N ILE A 220 -13.01 -7.31 0.66
CA ILE A 220 -11.64 -7.65 0.29
C ILE A 220 -11.56 -9.18 0.28
N ASN A 221 -11.24 -9.76 -0.87
CA ASN A 221 -11.34 -11.21 -1.14
C ASN A 221 -12.69 -11.80 -0.70
N GLY A 222 -13.78 -11.09 -1.00
CA GLY A 222 -15.15 -11.49 -0.64
C GLY A 222 -15.51 -11.34 0.84
N LYS A 223 -14.58 -10.93 1.73
CA LYS A 223 -14.88 -10.68 3.15
C LYS A 223 -15.29 -9.21 3.37
N PRO A 224 -16.38 -8.94 4.09
CA PRO A 224 -16.82 -7.58 4.38
C PRO A 224 -15.83 -6.86 5.31
N THR A 225 -15.65 -5.56 5.07
CA THR A 225 -14.86 -4.66 5.93
C THR A 225 -15.78 -3.74 6.73
N ASN A 226 -15.21 -2.92 7.61
CA ASN A 226 -15.90 -1.81 8.27
C ASN A 226 -15.99 -0.53 7.40
N ILE A 227 -15.51 -0.58 6.16
CA ILE A 227 -15.48 0.58 5.26
C ILE A 227 -16.79 0.65 4.47
N ILE A 228 -17.54 1.74 4.70
CA ILE A 228 -18.73 2.10 3.95
C ILE A 228 -18.39 3.18 2.92
N VAL A 229 -18.89 3.02 1.70
CA VAL A 229 -18.78 4.02 0.63
C VAL A 229 -19.65 5.23 0.99
N ASP A 230 -19.03 6.40 1.13
CA ASP A 230 -19.71 7.65 1.51
C ASP A 230 -19.60 8.70 0.39
N THR A 231 -20.56 9.62 0.33
CA THR A 231 -20.58 10.75 -0.60
C THR A 231 -19.53 11.79 -0.30
N ASN A 232 -19.24 12.02 0.98
CA ASN A 232 -18.32 13.06 1.45
C ASN A 232 -16.85 12.66 1.36
N ASP A 233 -16.56 11.36 1.25
CA ASP A 233 -15.22 10.82 1.24
C ASP A 233 -15.10 9.70 0.19
N ARG A 234 -14.99 10.13 -1.07
CA ARG A 234 -14.93 9.26 -2.25
C ARG A 234 -13.66 8.43 -2.35
N VAL A 235 -12.64 8.75 -1.53
CA VAL A 235 -11.32 8.11 -1.57
C VAL A 235 -11.01 7.53 -0.20
N LYS A 236 -11.22 6.23 -0.02
CA LYS A 236 -10.87 5.56 1.24
C LYS A 236 -9.47 4.96 1.14
N LYS A 237 -8.67 5.15 2.18
CA LYS A 237 -7.35 4.52 2.31
C LYS A 237 -7.49 3.18 3.00
N ILE A 238 -6.97 2.13 2.36
CA ILE A 238 -6.94 0.78 2.92
C ILE A 238 -5.48 0.42 3.13
N TYR A 239 -5.12 0.11 4.38
CA TYR A 239 -3.76 -0.22 4.79
C TYR A 239 -3.56 -1.73 4.82
N GLY A 240 -2.30 -2.16 4.84
CA GLY A 240 -1.96 -3.57 5.04
C GLY A 240 -2.06 -4.46 3.80
N ILE A 241 -2.33 -3.93 2.61
CA ILE A 241 -2.64 -4.75 1.42
C ILE A 241 -1.61 -4.52 0.30
N PRO A 242 -1.07 -5.58 -0.33
CA PRO A 242 -0.13 -5.46 -1.44
C PRO A 242 -0.83 -5.13 -2.76
N THR A 243 -0.06 -4.59 -3.71
CA THR A 243 -0.52 -4.25 -5.07
C THR A 243 0.00 -5.24 -6.12
N ASP A 244 0.10 -6.52 -5.77
CA ASP A 244 0.66 -7.59 -6.62
C ASP A 244 -0.41 -8.51 -7.23
N GLY A 245 -1.69 -8.18 -7.04
CA GLY A 245 -2.83 -8.93 -7.56
C GLY A 245 -3.22 -10.16 -6.73
N THR A 246 -2.59 -10.40 -5.58
CA THR A 246 -2.98 -11.47 -4.65
C THR A 246 -4.26 -11.16 -3.89
N TYR A 247 -4.66 -9.90 -3.83
CA TYR A 247 -5.90 -9.42 -3.22
C TYR A 247 -6.82 -8.84 -4.30
N ALA A 248 -8.12 -8.96 -4.07
CA ALA A 248 -9.16 -8.33 -4.87
C ALA A 248 -10.14 -7.56 -3.99
N ILE A 249 -10.71 -6.50 -4.55
CA ILE A 249 -11.75 -5.69 -3.92
C ILE A 249 -13.06 -5.77 -4.71
N SER A 250 -14.17 -5.66 -4.00
CA SER A 250 -15.50 -5.49 -4.57
C SER A 250 -16.37 -4.67 -3.62
N VAL A 251 -17.55 -4.26 -4.06
CA VAL A 251 -18.52 -3.55 -3.21
C VAL A 251 -19.84 -4.27 -3.24
N LYS A 252 -20.43 -4.45 -2.06
CA LYS A 252 -21.74 -5.05 -1.87
C LYS A 252 -22.71 -4.00 -1.35
N LYS A 253 -23.88 -3.89 -1.97
CA LYS A 253 -24.91 -2.94 -1.57
C LYS A 253 -26.29 -3.58 -1.70
N LYS A 254 -27.13 -3.27 -0.72
CA LYS A 254 -28.56 -3.59 -0.77
C LYS A 254 -29.33 -2.39 -1.35
N PHE A 255 -30.05 -2.64 -2.42
CA PHE A 255 -31.01 -1.73 -3.04
C PHE A 255 -32.43 -2.18 -2.65
N PRO A 256 -33.44 -1.31 -2.81
CA PRO A 256 -34.83 -1.70 -2.57
C PRO A 256 -35.28 -2.93 -3.38
N TRP A 257 -34.75 -3.07 -4.60
CA TRP A 257 -35.08 -4.13 -5.56
C TRP A 257 -34.11 -5.32 -5.54
N GLY A 258 -33.11 -5.35 -4.64
CA GLY A 258 -32.21 -6.49 -4.54
C GLY A 258 -30.83 -6.17 -3.94
N GLU A 259 -30.06 -7.21 -3.69
CA GLU A 259 -28.69 -7.09 -3.19
C GLU A 259 -27.69 -7.40 -4.30
N TYR A 260 -26.70 -6.52 -4.49
CA TYR A 260 -25.77 -6.59 -5.60
C TYR A 260 -24.34 -6.48 -5.10
N THR A 261 -23.46 -7.24 -5.74
CA THR A 261 -22.02 -7.17 -5.55
C THR A 261 -21.37 -6.83 -6.88
N SER A 262 -20.42 -5.90 -6.87
CA SER A 262 -19.66 -5.56 -8.07
C SER A 262 -18.81 -6.73 -8.52
N ALA A 263 -18.31 -6.66 -9.76
CA ALA A 263 -17.19 -7.51 -10.16
C ALA A 263 -16.00 -7.29 -9.22
N GLU A 264 -15.21 -8.35 -9.02
CA GLU A 264 -13.96 -8.26 -8.29
C GLU A 264 -12.89 -7.56 -9.14
N VAL A 265 -12.19 -6.62 -8.52
CA VAL A 265 -11.06 -5.89 -9.12
C VAL A 265 -9.80 -6.32 -8.37
N LYS A 266 -8.85 -6.95 -9.07
CA LYS A 266 -7.55 -7.28 -8.50
C LYS A 266 -6.76 -6.01 -8.22
N ILE A 267 -6.08 -5.99 -7.07
CA ILE A 267 -5.30 -4.83 -6.63
C ILE A 267 -3.91 -4.91 -7.26
N LEU A 268 -3.70 -4.10 -8.30
CA LEU A 268 -2.46 -4.04 -9.08
C LEU A 268 -1.81 -2.65 -9.01
N SER A 269 -2.54 -1.67 -8.48
CA SER A 269 -2.16 -0.27 -8.40
C SER A 269 -2.43 0.29 -7.00
N ASN A 270 -1.87 1.47 -6.73
CA ASN A 270 -2.16 2.23 -5.51
C ASN A 270 -3.52 2.93 -5.55
N ILE A 271 -4.16 3.04 -6.71
CA ILE A 271 -5.51 3.58 -6.87
C ILE A 271 -6.33 2.55 -7.61
N GLU A 272 -7.37 2.04 -6.97
CA GLU A 272 -8.29 1.07 -7.55
C GLU A 272 -9.72 1.61 -7.61
N ARG A 273 -10.37 1.35 -8.74
CA ARG A 273 -11.71 1.84 -9.04
C ARG A 273 -12.66 0.67 -9.18
N VAL A 274 -13.72 0.69 -8.39
CA VAL A 274 -14.80 -0.29 -8.47
C VAL A 274 -16.06 0.42 -8.91
N ARG A 275 -16.76 -0.17 -9.87
CA ARG A 275 -18.08 0.26 -10.28
C ARG A 275 -19.09 -0.80 -9.90
N LEU A 276 -20.16 -0.40 -9.21
CA LEU A 276 -21.27 -1.28 -8.92
C LEU A 276 -22.36 -1.06 -9.97
N ASN A 277 -22.67 -2.08 -10.77
CA ASN A 277 -23.85 -2.04 -11.62
C ASN A 277 -25.08 -2.40 -10.78
N PRO A 278 -26.06 -1.49 -10.60
CA PRO A 278 -27.27 -1.77 -9.81
C PRO A 278 -28.31 -2.61 -10.57
N LEU A 279 -28.00 -3.03 -11.80
CA LEU A 279 -28.89 -3.80 -12.67
C LEU A 279 -28.22 -5.11 -13.08
N ASN A 280 -28.96 -6.21 -12.94
CA ASN A 280 -28.63 -7.50 -13.53
C ASN A 280 -29.60 -7.82 -14.66
N GLU A 281 -29.35 -8.92 -15.37
CA GLU A 281 -30.21 -9.37 -16.48
C GLU A 281 -31.66 -9.57 -16.05
N GLU A 282 -31.90 -10.13 -14.86
CA GLU A 282 -33.25 -10.34 -14.32
C GLU A 282 -34.02 -9.02 -14.13
N MET A 283 -33.40 -8.03 -13.49
CA MET A 283 -33.99 -6.70 -13.31
C MET A 283 -34.25 -6.00 -14.64
N VAL A 284 -33.31 -6.12 -15.59
CA VAL A 284 -33.48 -5.61 -16.95
C VAL A 284 -34.71 -6.23 -17.63
N GLN A 285 -34.94 -7.53 -17.47
CA GLN A 285 -36.11 -8.21 -18.00
C GLN A 285 -37.41 -7.78 -17.29
N GLU A 286 -37.37 -7.58 -15.97
CA GLU A 286 -38.51 -7.07 -15.21
C GLU A 286 -38.94 -5.68 -15.70
N ILE A 287 -37.98 -4.75 -15.79
CA ILE A 287 -38.23 -3.38 -16.29
C ILE A 287 -38.75 -3.41 -17.73
N HIS A 288 -38.18 -4.26 -18.58
CA HIS A 288 -38.65 -4.43 -19.95
C HIS A 288 -40.12 -4.92 -19.99
N SER A 289 -40.48 -5.91 -19.17
CA SER A 289 -41.85 -6.41 -19.07
C SER A 289 -42.81 -5.32 -18.61
N VAL A 290 -42.43 -4.54 -17.59
CA VAL A 290 -43.21 -3.40 -17.08
C VAL A 290 -43.48 -2.39 -18.18
N MET A 291 -42.49 -2.08 -19.02
CA MET A 291 -42.65 -1.12 -20.11
C MET A 291 -43.47 -1.63 -21.28
N VAL A 292 -43.34 -2.91 -21.63
CA VAL A 292 -44.20 -3.53 -22.65
C VAL A 292 -45.66 -3.48 -22.19
N GLU A 293 -45.94 -3.89 -20.95
CA GLU A 293 -47.29 -3.85 -20.39
C GLU A 293 -47.82 -2.42 -20.25
N PHE A 294 -46.97 -1.46 -19.87
CA PHE A 294 -47.32 -0.03 -19.87
C PHE A 294 -47.71 0.42 -21.28
N GLY A 295 -46.86 0.19 -22.28
CA GLY A 295 -47.10 0.57 -23.67
C GLY A 295 -48.41 -0.01 -24.20
N GLU A 296 -48.62 -1.32 -24.06
CA GLU A 296 -49.88 -1.97 -24.44
C GLU A 296 -51.09 -1.34 -23.74
N SER A 297 -50.99 -1.07 -22.44
CA SER A 297 -52.06 -0.41 -21.68
C SER A 297 -52.29 1.04 -22.10
N TRP A 298 -51.23 1.77 -22.49
CA TRP A 298 -51.30 3.13 -23.02
C TRP A 298 -52.05 3.16 -24.36
N GLN A 299 -51.74 2.24 -25.27
CA GLN A 299 -52.47 2.11 -26.53
C GLN A 299 -53.97 1.83 -26.30
N VAL A 300 -54.29 0.91 -25.38
CA VAL A 300 -55.67 0.59 -25.03
C VAL A 300 -56.36 1.80 -24.39
N ALA A 301 -55.71 2.50 -23.46
CA ALA A 301 -56.27 3.67 -22.80
C ALA A 301 -56.55 4.81 -23.80
N PHE A 302 -55.57 5.09 -24.68
CA PHE A 302 -55.69 6.14 -25.70
C PHE A 302 -56.83 5.86 -26.68
N ASN A 303 -56.87 4.64 -27.23
CA ASN A 303 -57.86 4.26 -28.26
C ASN A 303 -59.29 4.13 -27.70
N ASN A 304 -59.45 3.98 -26.38
CA ASN A 304 -60.76 3.94 -25.72
C ASN A 304 -61.11 5.25 -24.97
N ASN A 305 -60.24 6.26 -25.01
CA ASN A 305 -60.36 7.49 -24.23
C ASN A 305 -60.59 7.23 -22.72
N ASP A 306 -59.86 6.25 -22.17
CA ASP A 306 -60.05 5.75 -20.81
C ASP A 306 -58.70 5.57 -20.08
N PRO A 307 -58.20 6.60 -19.39
CA PRO A 307 -56.92 6.54 -18.68
C PRO A 307 -56.94 5.58 -17.48
N THR A 308 -58.10 5.09 -17.04
CA THR A 308 -58.18 4.12 -15.93
C THR A 308 -57.60 2.76 -16.30
N ARG A 309 -57.44 2.48 -17.60
CA ARG A 309 -56.86 1.24 -18.13
C ARG A 309 -55.33 1.20 -18.07
N LEU A 310 -54.68 2.30 -17.70
CA LEU A 310 -53.22 2.37 -17.61
C LEU A 310 -52.68 1.49 -16.49
N LYS A 311 -51.74 0.62 -16.87
CA LYS A 311 -50.96 -0.23 -15.97
C LYS A 311 -49.60 0.40 -15.69
N HIS A 312 -49.01 0.01 -14.55
CA HIS A 312 -47.66 0.44 -14.15
C HIS A 312 -47.46 1.95 -14.20
N VAL A 313 -48.47 2.73 -13.82
CA VAL A 313 -48.38 4.19 -13.70
C VAL A 313 -48.74 4.64 -12.30
N THR A 314 -48.09 5.69 -11.84
CA THR A 314 -48.52 6.39 -10.62
C THR A 314 -49.85 7.11 -10.83
N PRO A 315 -50.59 7.45 -9.74
CA PRO A 315 -51.81 8.26 -9.85
C PRO A 315 -51.58 9.60 -10.58
N LYS A 316 -50.47 10.29 -10.28
CA LYS A 316 -50.09 11.53 -10.94
C LYS A 316 -49.88 11.34 -12.44
N MET A 317 -49.13 10.30 -12.82
CA MET A 317 -48.86 10.02 -14.23
C MET A 317 -50.12 9.61 -14.99
N ARG A 318 -51.02 8.86 -14.35
CA ARG A 318 -52.34 8.52 -14.94
C ARG A 318 -53.16 9.76 -15.28
N GLU A 319 -53.18 10.75 -14.37
CA GLU A 319 -53.88 12.02 -14.60
C GLU A 319 -53.25 12.80 -15.76
N HIS A 320 -51.91 12.92 -15.75
CA HIS A 320 -51.15 13.58 -16.82
C HIS A 320 -51.43 12.97 -18.19
N LEU A 321 -51.30 11.65 -18.30
CA LEU A 321 -51.58 10.90 -19.53
C LEU A 321 -53.04 11.02 -19.96
N GLY A 322 -53.99 11.06 -19.01
CA GLY A 322 -55.40 11.32 -19.30
C GLY A 322 -55.65 12.72 -19.88
N GLY A 323 -54.90 13.73 -19.42
CA GLY A 323 -54.88 15.06 -20.03
C GLY A 323 -54.36 15.03 -21.47
N ARG A 324 -53.27 14.30 -21.71
CA ARG A 324 -52.66 14.12 -23.03
C ARG A 324 -53.60 13.44 -24.04
N ILE A 325 -54.35 12.42 -23.63
CA ILE A 325 -55.39 11.81 -24.48
C ILE A 325 -56.38 12.89 -24.94
N LYS A 326 -56.93 13.69 -24.01
CA LYS A 326 -57.91 14.73 -24.34
C LYS A 326 -57.35 15.78 -25.30
N GLU A 327 -56.11 16.21 -25.07
CA GLU A 327 -55.40 17.15 -25.94
C GLU A 327 -55.27 16.59 -27.37
N PHE A 328 -54.79 15.35 -27.51
CA PHE A 328 -54.61 14.72 -28.81
C PHE A 328 -55.92 14.57 -29.59
N TYR A 329 -56.99 14.16 -28.91
CA TYR A 329 -58.33 14.11 -29.52
C TYR A 329 -58.83 15.49 -29.95
N SER A 330 -58.52 16.56 -29.19
CA SER A 330 -58.87 17.94 -29.57
C SER A 330 -58.15 18.40 -30.85
N TYR A 331 -57.01 17.78 -31.16
CA TYR A 331 -56.24 17.99 -32.39
C TYR A 331 -56.56 16.98 -33.49
N GLY A 332 -57.64 16.20 -33.38
CA GLY A 332 -58.04 15.25 -34.42
C GLY A 332 -57.16 13.99 -34.53
N VAL A 333 -56.30 13.74 -33.54
CA VAL A 333 -55.59 12.46 -33.40
C VAL A 333 -56.54 11.46 -32.74
N THR A 334 -56.99 10.46 -33.49
CA THR A 334 -58.07 9.56 -33.06
C THR A 334 -57.60 8.16 -32.72
N ARG A 335 -56.36 7.80 -33.07
CA ARG A 335 -55.83 6.46 -32.81
C ARG A 335 -54.31 6.44 -32.62
N LEU A 336 -53.87 5.64 -31.66
CA LEU A 336 -52.48 5.21 -31.47
C LEU A 336 -52.33 3.81 -32.10
N GLU A 337 -51.60 3.73 -33.20
CA GLU A 337 -51.48 2.53 -34.04
C GLU A 337 -50.40 1.57 -33.55
N GLU A 338 -49.25 2.11 -33.14
CA GLU A 338 -48.09 1.32 -32.79
C GLU A 338 -47.28 2.03 -31.70
N ILE A 339 -46.72 1.22 -30.80
CA ILE A 339 -45.76 1.65 -29.79
C ILE A 339 -44.54 0.77 -29.94
N ASN A 340 -43.39 1.41 -30.14
CA ASN A 340 -42.10 0.76 -30.20
C ASN A 340 -41.25 1.23 -29.03
N VAL A 341 -41.03 0.35 -28.07
CA VAL A 341 -40.06 0.57 -26.99
C VAL A 341 -38.68 0.33 -27.59
N TRP A 342 -37.96 1.41 -27.91
CA TRP A 342 -36.65 1.33 -28.52
C TRP A 342 -35.65 1.99 -27.60
N ASN A 343 -34.71 1.20 -27.09
CA ASN A 343 -33.61 1.60 -26.23
C ASN A 343 -33.96 1.64 -24.73
N LEU A 344 -33.77 0.49 -24.07
CA LEU A 344 -33.51 0.45 -22.63
C LEU A 344 -32.08 0.97 -22.39
N SER A 345 -31.83 2.24 -22.69
CA SER A 345 -30.60 2.88 -22.24
C SER A 345 -30.84 3.36 -20.83
N VAL A 346 -30.56 2.51 -19.85
CA VAL A 346 -30.27 3.04 -18.52
C VAL A 346 -29.01 3.85 -18.71
N SER A 347 -29.18 5.16 -18.87
CA SER A 347 -28.05 6.04 -19.11
C SER A 347 -27.14 5.89 -17.89
N GLU A 348 -26.00 5.24 -18.10
CA GLU A 348 -24.96 5.07 -17.09
C GLU A 348 -24.52 6.40 -16.49
N ARG A 349 -24.91 7.54 -17.11
CA ARG A 349 -24.64 8.91 -16.68
C ARG A 349 -25.61 9.47 -15.64
N GLU A 350 -26.83 8.94 -15.53
CA GLU A 350 -27.82 9.45 -14.56
C GLU A 350 -27.86 8.68 -13.25
N LEU A 351 -27.26 7.48 -13.21
CA LEU A 351 -27.04 6.74 -11.96
C LEU A 351 -25.85 7.28 -11.12
N ILE A 352 -25.10 8.26 -11.64
CA ILE A 352 -23.72 8.61 -11.22
C ILE A 352 -23.62 9.27 -9.84
N THR A 353 -24.70 9.75 -9.25
CA THR A 353 -24.61 10.37 -7.92
C THR A 353 -25.85 10.01 -7.15
N LEU A 354 -25.72 9.00 -6.30
CA LEU A 354 -26.79 8.59 -5.40
C LEU A 354 -26.35 8.92 -3.98
N SER A 355 -26.63 10.14 -3.54
CA SER A 355 -26.57 10.46 -2.13
C SER A 355 -27.59 9.65 -1.34
N LYS A 356 -27.40 9.55 -0.01
CA LYS A 356 -28.29 8.80 0.88
C LYS A 356 -29.75 9.30 0.77
N GLU A 357 -29.93 10.60 0.52
CA GLU A 357 -31.23 11.25 0.33
C GLU A 357 -31.85 10.92 -1.05
N GLU A 358 -31.05 10.85 -2.12
CA GLU A 358 -31.51 10.41 -3.46
C GLU A 358 -31.84 8.91 -3.52
N VAL A 359 -31.24 8.08 -2.66
CA VAL A 359 -31.58 6.66 -2.55
C VAL A 359 -32.96 6.44 -1.91
N GLU A 360 -33.38 7.34 -1.01
CA GLU A 360 -34.64 7.21 -0.26
C GLU A 360 -35.83 7.89 -0.95
N GLU A 361 -35.62 8.94 -1.77
CA GLU A 361 -36.74 9.70 -2.32
C GLU A 361 -37.03 9.50 -3.82
N LYS A 362 -36.04 9.39 -4.72
CA LYS A 362 -36.30 9.26 -6.17
C LYS A 362 -35.13 8.60 -6.90
N LYS A 363 -35.42 7.50 -7.60
CA LYS A 363 -34.53 7.03 -8.65
C LYS A 363 -35.32 6.87 -9.94
N ASP A 364 -34.65 7.37 -10.97
CA ASP A 364 -35.17 7.64 -12.28
C ASP A 364 -34.48 6.64 -13.21
N LEU A 365 -35.19 5.59 -13.64
CA LEU A 365 -34.75 4.81 -14.79
C LEU A 365 -35.33 5.45 -16.04
N LEU A 366 -34.47 5.86 -16.96
CA LEU A 366 -34.86 6.39 -18.25
C LEU A 366 -35.17 5.29 -19.26
N LEU A 367 -36.24 5.50 -20.02
CA LEU A 367 -36.64 4.61 -21.08
C LEU A 367 -37.19 5.37 -22.28
N LYS A 368 -36.73 5.06 -23.49
CA LYS A 368 -37.24 5.70 -24.70
C LYS A 368 -38.32 4.84 -25.37
N GLN A 369 -39.41 5.49 -25.75
CA GLN A 369 -40.55 4.90 -26.43
C GLN A 369 -40.93 5.77 -27.61
N LYS A 370 -41.05 5.16 -28.80
CA LYS A 370 -41.52 5.82 -30.02
C LYS A 370 -42.97 5.43 -30.28
N GLU A 371 -43.80 6.41 -30.55
CA GLU A 371 -45.25 6.23 -30.67
C GLU A 371 -45.74 6.64 -32.05
N TYR A 372 -46.73 5.94 -32.60
CA TYR A 372 -47.20 6.11 -33.98
C TYR A 372 -48.70 6.43 -34.00
N TYR A 373 -49.05 7.64 -34.40
CA TYR A 373 -50.43 8.14 -34.33
C TYR A 373 -51.07 8.32 -35.71
N HIS A 374 -52.38 8.06 -35.76
CA HIS A 374 -53.24 8.32 -36.91
C HIS A 374 -54.13 9.54 -36.67
N THR A 375 -54.20 10.42 -37.67
CA THR A 375 -55.02 11.63 -37.69
C THR A 375 -56.12 11.50 -38.73
N SER A 376 -57.34 11.93 -38.39
CA SER A 376 -58.45 11.96 -39.34
C SER A 376 -58.79 13.40 -39.70
N GLY A 377 -58.31 13.88 -40.85
CA GLY A 377 -58.69 15.18 -41.44
C GLY A 377 -57.79 16.36 -41.09
N PHE A 378 -57.99 17.47 -41.83
CA PHE A 378 -57.20 18.71 -41.78
C PHE A 378 -57.02 19.22 -40.35
N THR A 379 -55.80 19.12 -39.84
CA THR A 379 -55.40 19.70 -38.55
C THR A 379 -54.15 20.54 -38.78
N SER A 380 -53.95 21.52 -37.90
CA SER A 380 -52.90 22.57 -37.94
C SER A 380 -51.59 22.13 -38.60
N GLU A 381 -50.90 23.05 -39.28
CA GLU A 381 -49.61 22.83 -39.98
C GLU A 381 -48.57 21.99 -39.20
N ARG A 382 -48.66 21.89 -37.87
CA ARG A 382 -47.84 21.03 -36.99
C ARG A 382 -48.07 19.51 -37.08
N TYR A 383 -49.23 19.03 -37.51
CA TYR A 383 -49.60 17.60 -37.46
C TYR A 383 -50.09 17.06 -38.82
N ASN A 384 -49.83 17.82 -39.89
CA ASN A 384 -50.32 17.56 -41.25
C ASN A 384 -49.41 16.59 -42.02
N ILE A 385 -49.15 15.42 -41.42
CA ILE A 385 -48.44 14.31 -42.04
C ILE A 385 -49.28 13.08 -41.72
N ASP A 386 -49.58 12.25 -42.72
CA ASP A 386 -50.41 11.04 -42.61
C ASP A 386 -49.97 10.07 -41.49
N ARG A 387 -48.81 10.31 -40.85
CA ARG A 387 -48.37 9.69 -39.61
C ARG A 387 -47.52 10.65 -38.76
N TYR A 388 -47.80 10.74 -37.45
CA TYR A 388 -47.05 11.53 -36.48
C TYR A 388 -46.31 10.61 -35.48
N HIS A 389 -45.01 10.86 -35.26
CA HIS A 389 -44.09 9.91 -34.60
C HIS A 389 -43.23 10.50 -33.46
N PRO A 390 -43.82 10.95 -32.34
CA PRO A 390 -43.04 11.46 -31.23
C PRO A 390 -42.20 10.36 -30.55
N VAL A 391 -41.04 10.76 -30.06
CA VAL A 391 -40.23 9.97 -29.12
C VAL A 391 -40.43 10.55 -27.72
N PHE A 392 -40.80 9.69 -26.78
CA PHE A 392 -40.95 10.01 -25.37
C PHE A 392 -39.89 9.30 -24.55
N GLN A 393 -39.40 10.00 -23.54
CA GLN A 393 -38.55 9.47 -22.48
C GLN A 393 -39.43 9.29 -21.25
N TYR A 394 -39.56 8.07 -20.76
CA TYR A 394 -40.32 7.71 -19.58
C TYR A 394 -39.38 7.48 -18.40
N TYR A 395 -39.79 7.96 -17.24
CA TYR A 395 -39.06 7.80 -15.99
C TYR A 395 -39.80 6.79 -15.10
N LEU A 396 -39.09 5.76 -14.65
CA LEU A 396 -39.63 4.75 -13.74
C LEU A 396 -39.09 4.93 -12.33
N HIS A 397 -39.96 4.70 -11.34
CA HIS A 397 -39.58 4.58 -9.93
C HIS A 397 -39.96 3.20 -9.40
N TYR A 398 -39.17 2.70 -8.44
CA TYR A 398 -39.51 1.49 -7.70
C TYR A 398 -40.30 1.87 -6.45
N ASP A 399 -41.53 1.39 -6.33
CA ASP A 399 -42.33 1.56 -5.13
C ASP A 399 -41.92 0.52 -4.08
N MET A 400 -41.43 1.00 -2.93
CA MET A 400 -40.94 0.11 -1.86
C MET A 400 -42.06 -0.59 -1.08
N GLN A 401 -43.29 -0.08 -1.11
CA GLN A 401 -44.43 -0.69 -0.42
C GLN A 401 -45.01 -1.83 -1.27
N ASP A 402 -45.12 -1.59 -2.57
CA ASP A 402 -45.70 -2.55 -3.52
C ASP A 402 -44.66 -3.50 -4.12
N GLY A 403 -43.37 -3.17 -4.03
CA GLY A 403 -42.27 -3.95 -4.58
C GLY A 403 -42.29 -4.01 -6.11
N LYS A 404 -42.73 -2.92 -6.78
CA LYS A 404 -42.95 -2.87 -8.24
C LYS A 404 -42.45 -1.58 -8.85
N TRP A 405 -42.12 -1.64 -10.14
CA TRP A 405 -41.80 -0.46 -10.94
C TRP A 405 -43.05 0.21 -11.50
N TYR A 406 -43.06 1.54 -11.48
CA TYR A 406 -44.10 2.36 -12.08
C TYR A 406 -43.49 3.51 -12.87
N VAL A 407 -44.11 3.84 -14.00
CA VAL A 407 -43.87 5.08 -14.75
C VAL A 407 -44.49 6.23 -13.95
N TYR A 408 -43.69 7.26 -13.65
CA TYR A 408 -44.16 8.43 -12.90
C TYR A 408 -43.96 9.77 -13.61
N ASP A 409 -43.13 9.81 -14.65
CA ASP A 409 -42.92 11.02 -15.43
C ASP A 409 -42.63 10.70 -16.90
N GLU A 410 -42.79 11.72 -17.75
CA GLU A 410 -42.42 11.67 -19.16
C GLU A 410 -41.84 12.99 -19.64
N VAL A 411 -40.88 12.89 -20.57
CA VAL A 411 -40.34 14.02 -21.30
C VAL A 411 -40.45 13.71 -22.78
N ARG A 412 -41.10 14.61 -23.53
CA ARG A 412 -41.12 14.52 -24.98
C ARG A 412 -39.77 14.97 -25.54
N GLU A 413 -39.11 14.10 -26.30
CA GLU A 413 -37.91 14.47 -27.03
C GLU A 413 -38.34 15.26 -28.28
N TYR A 414 -37.99 16.54 -28.33
CA TYR A 414 -38.12 17.32 -29.54
C TYR A 414 -36.99 16.90 -30.47
N ASP A 415 -37.30 16.38 -31.66
CA ASP A 415 -36.30 16.10 -32.69
C ASP A 415 -35.46 17.37 -32.92
N LEU A 416 -34.22 17.37 -32.42
CA LEU A 416 -33.23 18.43 -32.68
C LEU A 416 -32.57 18.27 -34.05
N TYR A 417 -33.02 17.32 -34.87
CA TYR A 417 -32.49 17.06 -36.20
C TYR A 417 -33.62 16.70 -37.16
N ASN A 418 -34.04 17.69 -37.95
CA ASN A 418 -34.31 17.47 -39.37
C ASN A 418 -33.01 17.69 -40.14
#